data_AF-A0A954RUP4-F1
#
_entry.id   AF-A0A954RUP4-F1
#
_cell.length_a   1.000
_cell.length_b   1.000
_cell.length_c   1.000
_cell.angle_alpha   90.00
_cell.angle_beta   90.00
_cell.angle_gamma   90.00
#
_symmetry.space_group_name_H-M   'P 1'
#
loop_
_entity.id
_entity.type
_entity.pdbx_description
1 polymer ?
#
loop_
_entity_poly.entity_id
_entity_poly.type
_entity_poly.pdbx_seq_one_letter_code
_entity_poly.pdbx_strand_id
1 'polypeptide(L)'
;PLLAEIKKFADSDMLAEFAWSLFDLWLANNSPAKHKWAMRTLGFFGNDDTALKLTPLIRKWPGESQHPRAVLGLECLRAIGSDVALMQLSGIAQKVKFKGLQNKAMESVEAIAQAKGMTRDELEDRVVPDCGLDETGSRTFDFGPRTFHFALDGDNKPVIRDEDGKLRKDLPKPAAKDDDEKANQAVDKWKRLKKQIRDVVKVQTARLEQALITGRRWSIPNFETLLARHPLMTNFVRRLLWGGFNEKGKLIQTFRVTEERDYSDINDAETSLKNFDTIGLVHPLHLKEEELAKWGELFADYEIIPPFPQLGRPVYQLSSAEKKLLSFSRFEGLRIPALTLLGILNRNGWTRGIPQDNGVFQEHYKHFYSADLTASIHYEYGIGINFYSEEEDQTLENCLFLKGIYKPTGWPRHVPQVKLGSVDPVIVSEVLSDLMELEAKAV
;
A
#
# COMPACT_ATOMS: atom_id res chain seq x y z
N PRO A 1 34.89 10.28 0.24
CA PRO A 1 35.75 10.36 1.45
C PRO A 1 35.17 11.25 2.55
N LEU A 2 35.05 12.56 2.35
CA LEU A 2 34.59 13.51 3.39
C LEU A 2 33.15 13.25 3.88
N LEU A 3 32.21 12.97 2.97
CA LEU A 3 30.82 12.70 3.35
C LEU A 3 30.68 11.47 4.28
N ALA A 4 31.48 10.43 4.00
CA ALA A 4 31.48 9.21 4.81
C ALA A 4 32.07 9.46 6.22
N GLU A 5 33.09 10.32 6.31
CA GLU A 5 33.64 10.70 7.61
C GLU A 5 32.68 11.56 8.43
N ILE A 6 32.01 12.54 7.81
CA ILE A 6 31.00 13.36 8.51
C ILE A 6 29.90 12.47 9.09
N LYS A 7 29.36 11.54 8.30
CA LYS A 7 28.34 10.59 8.76
C LYS A 7 28.80 9.67 9.89
N LYS A 8 30.10 9.36 9.94
CA LYS A 8 30.66 8.46 10.94
C LYS A 8 30.78 9.13 12.32
N PHE A 9 31.06 10.43 12.35
CA PHE A 9 31.41 11.14 13.58
C PHE A 9 30.33 12.12 14.07
N ALA A 10 29.44 12.58 13.20
CA ALA A 10 28.36 13.48 13.59
C ALA A 10 27.07 12.70 13.88
N ASP A 11 26.28 13.22 14.82
CA ASP A 11 24.96 12.70 15.14
C ASP A 11 24.02 12.79 13.92
N SER A 12 23.32 11.69 13.63
CA SER A 12 22.49 11.59 12.43
C SER A 12 21.28 12.54 12.47
N ASP A 13 20.72 12.80 13.65
CA ASP A 13 19.58 13.71 13.80
C ASP A 13 20.04 15.15 13.59
N MET A 14 21.19 15.54 14.15
CA MET A 14 21.79 16.86 13.91
C MET A 14 22.11 17.09 12.43
N LEU A 15 22.66 16.09 11.75
CA LEU A 15 22.93 16.17 10.31
C LEU A 15 21.64 16.34 9.49
N ALA A 16 20.58 15.63 9.85
CA ALA A 16 19.28 15.76 9.20
C ALA A 16 18.65 17.14 9.44
N GLU A 17 18.70 17.66 10.67
CA GLU A 17 18.24 19.01 11.01
C GLU A 17 19.02 20.10 10.28
N PHE A 18 20.34 19.95 10.16
CA PHE A 18 21.18 20.85 9.38
C PHE A 18 20.79 20.85 7.90
N ALA A 19 20.63 19.67 7.30
CA ALA A 19 20.23 19.54 5.90
C ALA A 19 18.83 20.12 5.65
N TRP A 20 17.88 19.90 6.57
CA TRP A 20 16.56 20.48 6.51
C TRP A 20 16.59 22.01 6.59
N SER A 21 17.40 22.57 7.48
CA SER A 21 17.57 24.02 7.62
C SER A 21 18.09 24.67 6.33
N LEU A 22 19.06 24.04 5.66
CA LEU A 22 19.56 24.51 4.36
C LEU A 22 18.49 24.44 3.27
N PHE A 23 17.69 23.38 3.27
CA PHE A 23 16.59 23.21 2.34
C PHE A 23 15.50 24.29 2.55
N ASP A 24 15.13 24.59 3.79
CA ASP A 24 14.16 25.64 4.12
C ASP A 24 14.65 27.02 3.66
N LEU A 25 15.93 27.35 3.88
CA LEU A 25 16.52 28.59 3.35
C LEU A 25 16.49 28.66 1.82
N TRP A 26 16.75 27.54 1.14
CA TRP A 26 16.68 27.46 -0.31
C TRP A 26 15.24 27.62 -0.83
N LEU A 27 14.26 27.01 -0.16
CA LEU A 27 12.84 27.21 -0.47
C LEU A 27 12.42 28.67 -0.29
N ALA A 28 12.78 29.29 0.84
CA ALA A 28 12.47 30.67 1.16
C ALA A 28 13.06 31.65 0.14
N ASN A 29 14.20 31.32 -0.47
CA ASN A 29 14.81 32.10 -1.53
C ASN A 29 14.26 31.78 -2.94
N ASN A 30 13.02 31.30 -3.07
CA ASN A 30 12.38 30.90 -4.33
C ASN A 30 13.08 29.76 -5.09
N SER A 31 13.83 28.91 -4.39
CA SER A 31 14.38 27.65 -4.94
C SER A 31 15.22 27.80 -6.22
N PRO A 32 16.27 28.66 -6.23
CA PRO A 32 17.04 28.96 -7.43
C PRO A 32 17.75 27.71 -7.96
N ALA A 33 17.64 27.46 -9.26
CA ALA A 33 18.14 26.24 -9.91
C ALA A 33 19.65 26.03 -9.74
N LYS A 34 20.45 27.10 -9.68
CA LYS A 34 21.90 27.05 -9.41
C LYS A 34 22.27 26.51 -8.02
N HIS A 35 21.32 26.48 -7.08
CA HIS A 35 21.53 26.04 -5.71
C HIS A 35 20.73 24.79 -5.34
N LYS A 36 20.36 23.97 -6.34
CA LYS A 36 19.73 22.64 -6.11
C LYS A 36 20.53 21.74 -5.15
N TRP A 37 21.83 21.99 -4.98
CA TRP A 37 22.66 21.29 -4.01
C TRP A 37 22.09 21.38 -2.58
N ALA A 38 21.43 22.50 -2.22
CA ALA A 38 20.84 22.70 -0.90
C ALA A 38 19.64 21.78 -0.63
N MET A 39 18.98 21.27 -1.68
CA MET A 39 17.98 20.21 -1.54
C MET A 39 18.64 18.82 -1.58
N ARG A 40 19.71 18.64 -2.37
CA ARG A 40 20.45 17.37 -2.43
C ARG A 40 21.10 16.97 -1.11
N THR A 41 21.40 17.93 -0.23
CA THR A 41 21.85 17.63 1.14
C THR A 41 20.86 16.76 1.90
N LEU A 42 19.56 16.85 1.63
CA LEU A 42 18.55 15.95 2.21
C LEU A 42 18.81 14.50 1.82
N GLY A 43 19.21 14.25 0.56
CA GLY A 43 19.58 12.91 0.11
C GLY A 43 20.84 12.37 0.78
N PHE A 44 21.77 13.25 1.13
CA PHE A 44 23.03 12.84 1.75
C PHE A 44 22.93 12.69 3.27
N PHE A 45 22.27 13.61 3.97
CA PHE A 45 22.27 13.69 5.43
C PHE A 45 20.90 13.42 6.05
N GLY A 46 19.85 13.30 5.25
CA GLY A 46 18.50 13.03 5.73
C GLY A 46 18.35 11.64 6.35
N ASN A 47 17.40 11.56 7.27
CA ASN A 47 16.96 10.34 7.96
C ASN A 47 15.47 10.06 7.66
N ASP A 48 14.87 9.15 8.41
CA ASP A 48 13.45 8.77 8.24
C ASP A 48 12.49 9.95 8.42
N ASP A 49 12.73 10.84 9.39
CA ASP A 49 11.91 12.04 9.59
C ASP A 49 12.02 13.00 8.38
N THR A 50 13.23 13.10 7.80
CA THR A 50 13.44 13.85 6.55
C THR A 50 12.60 13.28 5.42
N ALA A 51 12.58 11.95 5.25
CA ALA A 51 11.77 11.29 4.23
C ALA A 51 10.26 11.53 4.43
N LEU A 52 9.78 11.43 5.68
CA LEU A 52 8.38 11.68 6.04
C LEU A 52 7.97 13.15 5.84
N LYS A 53 8.85 14.11 6.13
CA LYS A 53 8.59 15.55 5.90
C LYS A 53 8.65 15.91 4.41
N LEU A 54 9.59 15.32 3.66
CA LEU A 54 9.79 15.63 2.24
C LEU A 54 8.67 15.05 1.35
N THR A 55 8.14 13.88 1.69
CA THR A 55 7.17 13.17 0.84
C THR A 55 5.87 13.95 0.54
N PRO A 56 5.22 14.60 1.52
CA PRO A 56 4.07 15.48 1.25
C PRO A 56 4.39 16.62 0.28
N LEU A 57 5.60 17.20 0.38
CA LEU A 57 6.05 18.26 -0.53
C LEU A 57 6.23 17.73 -1.95
N ILE A 58 6.85 16.56 -2.11
CA ILE A 58 7.00 15.87 -3.40
C ILE A 58 5.64 15.65 -4.08
N ARG A 59 4.63 15.22 -3.31
CA ARG A 59 3.27 14.99 -3.82
C ARG A 59 2.56 16.28 -4.22
N LYS A 60 2.88 17.42 -3.58
CA LYS A 60 2.24 18.72 -3.80
C LYS A 60 2.83 19.48 -4.99
N TRP A 61 4.15 19.50 -5.12
CA TRP A 61 4.88 20.33 -6.09
C TRP A 61 4.45 20.23 -7.55
N PRO A 62 4.07 19.07 -8.11
CA PRO A 62 3.56 19.03 -9.48
C PRO A 62 2.31 19.89 -9.70
N GLY A 63 1.46 20.05 -8.66
CA GLY A 63 0.28 20.92 -8.72
C GLY A 63 0.61 22.42 -8.62
N GLU A 64 1.84 22.75 -8.26
CA GLU A 64 2.39 24.11 -8.19
C GLU A 64 3.30 24.41 -9.39
N SER A 65 3.22 23.59 -10.45
CA SER A 65 4.10 23.64 -11.63
C SER A 65 5.59 23.44 -11.30
N GLN A 66 5.91 22.82 -10.15
CA GLN A 66 7.28 22.56 -9.68
C GLN A 66 7.73 21.11 -9.94
N HIS A 67 7.41 20.55 -11.12
CA HIS A 67 7.77 19.17 -11.49
C HIS A 67 9.26 18.84 -11.31
N PRO A 68 10.23 19.69 -11.71
CA PRO A 68 11.65 19.39 -11.53
C PRO A 68 12.05 19.24 -10.05
N ARG A 69 11.36 19.95 -9.14
CA ARG A 69 11.59 19.86 -7.70
C ARG A 69 11.06 18.55 -7.13
N ALA A 70 9.90 18.11 -7.60
CA ALA A 70 9.34 16.81 -7.23
C ALA A 70 10.26 15.65 -7.64
N VAL A 71 10.81 15.69 -8.85
CA VAL A 71 11.78 14.69 -9.32
C VAL A 71 13.05 14.70 -8.47
N LEU A 72 13.60 15.89 -8.16
CA LEU A 72 14.76 16.00 -7.27
C LEU A 72 14.46 15.45 -5.86
N GLY A 73 13.22 15.55 -5.39
CA GLY A 73 12.79 14.95 -4.14
C GLY A 73 12.77 13.42 -4.18
N LEU A 74 12.34 12.81 -5.29
CA LEU A 74 12.45 11.35 -5.48
C LEU A 74 13.91 10.89 -5.44
N GLU A 75 14.82 11.66 -6.07
CA GLU A 75 16.26 11.39 -6.01
C GLU A 75 16.78 11.45 -4.57
N CYS A 76 16.30 12.41 -3.77
CA CYS A 76 16.67 12.51 -2.35
C CYS A 76 16.16 11.31 -1.55
N LEU A 77 14.90 10.87 -1.73
CA LEU A 77 14.39 9.67 -1.06
C LEU A 77 15.21 8.43 -1.42
N ARG A 78 15.53 8.27 -2.71
CA ARG A 78 16.40 7.18 -3.18
C ARG A 78 17.80 7.25 -2.56
N ALA A 79 18.36 8.45 -2.41
CA ALA A 79 19.70 8.65 -1.86
C ALA A 79 19.76 8.44 -0.33
N ILE A 80 18.70 8.80 0.40
CA ILE A 80 18.57 8.46 1.83
C ILE A 80 18.64 6.94 2.00
N GLY A 81 17.88 6.20 1.18
CA GLY A 81 18.02 4.76 1.05
C GLY A 81 17.61 3.93 2.28
N SER A 82 17.07 4.57 3.32
CA SER A 82 16.44 3.88 4.46
C SER A 82 15.13 3.21 4.04
N ASP A 83 14.70 2.21 4.80
CA ASP A 83 13.45 1.49 4.55
C ASP A 83 12.25 2.45 4.50
N VAL A 84 12.18 3.43 5.41
CA VAL A 84 11.15 4.49 5.35
C VAL A 84 11.22 5.26 4.04
N ALA A 85 12.41 5.69 3.60
CA ALA A 85 12.55 6.48 2.38
C ALA A 85 12.17 5.68 1.13
N LEU A 86 12.59 4.42 1.05
CA LEU A 86 12.25 3.51 -0.05
C LEU A 86 10.77 3.14 -0.04
N MET A 87 10.16 2.96 1.14
CA MET A 87 8.71 2.76 1.28
C MET A 87 7.93 3.99 0.85
N GLN A 88 8.36 5.21 1.21
CA GLN A 88 7.71 6.44 0.73
C GLN A 88 7.84 6.59 -0.79
N LEU A 89 9.01 6.26 -1.35
CA LEU A 89 9.24 6.23 -2.79
C LEU A 89 8.29 5.23 -3.49
N SER A 90 8.17 4.01 -2.97
CA SER A 90 7.20 3.01 -3.43
C SER A 90 5.76 3.51 -3.31
N GLY A 91 5.39 4.13 -2.20
CA GLY A 91 4.06 4.71 -2.00
C GLY A 91 3.72 5.79 -3.04
N ILE A 92 4.71 6.59 -3.48
CA ILE A 92 4.53 7.54 -4.59
C ILE A 92 4.39 6.79 -5.93
N ALA A 93 5.18 5.74 -6.17
CA ALA A 93 5.10 4.90 -7.37
C ALA A 93 3.75 4.17 -7.48
N GLN A 94 3.16 3.76 -6.36
CA GLN A 94 1.86 3.11 -6.30
C GLN A 94 0.71 4.09 -6.54
N LYS A 95 0.69 5.22 -5.81
CA LYS A 95 -0.49 6.10 -5.82
C LYS A 95 -0.13 7.57 -5.59
N VAL A 96 -0.08 8.34 -6.67
CA VAL A 96 -0.06 9.81 -6.67
C VAL A 96 -0.89 10.35 -7.84
N LYS A 97 -1.51 11.52 -7.66
CA LYS A 97 -2.35 12.17 -8.68
C LYS A 97 -1.59 12.46 -9.98
N PHE A 98 -0.28 12.70 -9.90
CA PHE A 98 0.52 13.18 -11.01
C PHE A 98 1.32 12.05 -11.68
N LYS A 99 0.86 11.57 -12.85
CA LYS A 99 1.46 10.41 -13.55
C LYS A 99 2.93 10.59 -13.93
N GLY A 100 3.37 11.78 -14.35
CA GLY A 100 4.79 12.01 -14.65
C GLY A 100 5.70 11.76 -13.43
N LEU A 101 5.23 12.14 -12.24
CA LEU A 101 5.91 11.85 -10.98
C LEU A 101 5.81 10.36 -10.62
N GLN A 102 4.62 9.77 -10.79
CA GLN A 102 4.39 8.34 -10.54
C GLN A 102 5.35 7.46 -11.36
N ASN A 103 5.47 7.73 -12.67
CA ASN A 103 6.33 6.98 -13.57
C ASN A 103 7.81 7.10 -13.17
N LYS A 104 8.27 8.31 -12.80
CA LYS A 104 9.65 8.50 -12.32
C LYS A 104 9.94 7.79 -11.00
N ALA A 105 8.96 7.74 -10.10
CA ALA A 105 9.05 6.96 -8.88
C ALA A 105 9.09 5.45 -9.19
N MET A 106 8.24 4.98 -10.11
CA MET A 106 8.20 3.59 -10.56
C MET A 106 9.51 3.15 -11.20
N GLU A 107 10.07 3.95 -12.12
CA GLU A 107 11.41 3.73 -12.71
C GLU A 107 12.50 3.63 -11.63
N SER A 108 12.40 4.47 -10.60
CA SER A 108 13.38 4.47 -9.50
C SER A 108 13.28 3.22 -8.64
N VAL A 109 12.06 2.80 -8.28
CA VAL A 109 11.81 1.57 -7.51
C VAL A 109 12.26 0.34 -8.31
N GLU A 110 11.92 0.27 -9.59
CA GLU A 110 12.33 -0.81 -10.49
C GLU A 110 13.85 -0.90 -10.59
N ALA A 111 14.55 0.23 -10.76
CA ALA A 111 16.01 0.26 -10.79
C ALA A 111 16.65 -0.20 -9.46
N ILE A 112 16.04 0.11 -8.32
CA ILE A 112 16.51 -0.37 -7.01
C ILE A 112 16.29 -1.88 -6.87
N ALA A 113 15.11 -2.38 -7.28
CA ALA A 113 14.76 -3.79 -7.22
C ALA A 113 15.71 -4.62 -8.09
N GLN A 114 15.91 -4.20 -9.35
CA GLN A 114 16.85 -4.83 -10.28
C GLN A 114 18.30 -4.82 -9.76
N ALA A 115 18.76 -3.69 -9.20
CA ALA A 115 20.10 -3.62 -8.61
C ALA A 115 20.29 -4.56 -7.40
N LYS A 116 19.20 -4.92 -6.72
CA LYS A 116 19.18 -5.89 -5.62
C LYS A 116 18.81 -7.32 -6.05
N GLY A 117 18.58 -7.57 -7.34
CA GLY A 117 18.15 -8.87 -7.84
C GLY A 117 16.78 -9.32 -7.31
N MET A 118 15.90 -8.35 -7.01
CA MET A 118 14.57 -8.59 -6.43
C MET A 118 13.50 -8.13 -7.43
N THR A 119 12.31 -8.73 -7.33
CA THR A 119 11.11 -8.12 -7.91
C THR A 119 10.75 -6.85 -7.13
N ARG A 120 9.97 -5.95 -7.75
CA ARG A 120 9.42 -4.78 -7.05
C ARG A 120 8.67 -5.19 -5.78
N ASP A 121 7.85 -6.22 -5.91
CA ASP A 121 7.03 -6.76 -4.85
C ASP A 121 7.88 -7.22 -3.65
N GLU A 122 8.98 -7.92 -3.92
CA GLU A 122 9.96 -8.35 -2.94
C GLU A 122 10.76 -7.22 -2.29
N LEU A 123 11.05 -6.16 -3.05
CA LEU A 123 11.67 -4.97 -2.49
C LEU A 123 10.71 -4.30 -1.52
N GLU A 124 9.45 -4.12 -1.92
CA GLU A 124 8.45 -3.45 -1.11
C GLU A 124 8.13 -4.19 0.21
N ASP A 125 8.26 -5.52 0.25
CA ASP A 125 8.13 -6.30 1.50
C ASP A 125 9.32 -6.13 2.45
N ARG A 126 10.50 -5.81 1.92
CA ARG A 126 11.74 -5.68 2.71
C ARG A 126 11.99 -4.27 3.23
N VAL A 127 11.36 -3.27 2.62
CA VAL A 127 11.52 -1.85 3.00
C VAL A 127 10.46 -1.39 4.01
N VAL A 128 9.73 -2.31 4.64
CA VAL A 128 8.83 -1.93 5.74
C VAL A 128 9.69 -1.58 6.96
N PRO A 129 9.56 -0.37 7.53
CA PRO A 129 10.32 -0.01 8.72
C PRO A 129 9.73 -0.70 9.96
N ASP A 130 10.61 -1.06 10.91
CA ASP A 130 10.20 -1.52 12.24
C ASP A 130 9.56 -0.41 13.09
N CYS A 131 9.79 0.86 12.72
CA CYS A 131 9.42 2.06 13.47
C CYS A 131 10.01 2.07 14.91
N GLY A 132 11.11 1.37 15.16
CA GLY A 132 11.66 1.19 16.51
C GLY A 132 10.71 0.47 17.46
N LEU A 133 9.83 -0.39 16.93
CA LEU A 133 9.12 -1.42 17.69
C LEU A 133 10.04 -2.62 17.92
N ASP A 134 9.83 -3.34 19.00
CA ASP A 134 10.50 -4.60 19.29
C ASP A 134 9.89 -5.78 18.52
N GLU A 135 10.46 -6.98 18.68
CA GLU A 135 10.01 -8.20 18.00
C GLU A 135 8.55 -8.57 18.30
N THR A 136 8.01 -8.17 19.44
CA THR A 136 6.59 -8.39 19.82
C THR A 136 5.65 -7.38 19.16
N GLY A 137 6.22 -6.41 18.44
CA GLY A 137 5.52 -5.29 17.84
C GLY A 137 5.04 -4.27 18.85
N SER A 138 5.69 -4.21 20.01
CA SER A 138 5.45 -3.21 21.04
C SER A 138 6.64 -2.26 21.19
N ARG A 139 6.47 -1.27 22.06
CA ARG A 139 7.52 -0.34 22.48
C ARG A 139 7.12 0.26 23.81
N THR A 140 8.04 0.25 24.77
CA THR A 140 7.83 0.86 26.08
C THR A 140 8.34 2.30 26.11
N PHE A 141 7.54 3.19 26.69
CA PHE A 141 7.82 4.58 26.98
C PHE A 141 7.94 4.74 28.50
N ASP A 142 9.17 4.93 28.96
CA ASP A 142 9.53 5.00 30.38
C ASP A 142 9.43 6.45 30.90
N PHE A 143 8.64 6.65 31.97
CA PHE A 143 8.53 7.92 32.69
C PHE A 143 9.24 7.85 34.06
N GLY A 144 9.94 6.76 34.39
CA GLY A 144 10.50 6.46 35.69
C GLY A 144 9.58 5.52 36.49
N PRO A 145 8.71 6.03 37.37
CA PRO A 145 7.82 5.19 38.17
C PRO A 145 6.58 4.69 37.41
N ARG A 146 6.40 5.11 36.15
CA ARG A 146 5.30 4.67 35.28
C ARG A 146 5.82 4.31 33.90
N THR A 147 5.22 3.30 33.30
CA THR A 147 5.52 2.88 31.93
C THR A 147 4.28 2.85 31.06
N PHE A 148 4.47 3.07 29.77
CA PHE A 148 3.40 3.08 28.79
C PHE A 148 3.81 2.25 27.58
N HIS A 149 2.88 1.52 27.00
CA HIS A 149 3.18 0.58 25.91
C HIS A 149 2.47 1.01 24.62
N PHE A 150 3.17 0.89 23.49
CA PHE A 150 2.58 1.07 22.18
C PHE A 150 1.50 0.01 21.89
N ALA A 151 0.42 0.43 21.24
CA ALA A 151 -0.57 -0.46 20.62
C ALA A 151 -1.19 0.19 19.38
N LEU A 152 -1.88 -0.61 18.56
CA LEU A 152 -2.78 -0.13 17.51
C LEU A 152 -4.23 -0.35 17.94
N ASP A 153 -5.10 0.64 17.73
CA ASP A 153 -6.53 0.47 17.95
C ASP A 153 -7.23 -0.27 16.81
N GLY A 154 -8.55 -0.44 16.91
CA GLY A 154 -9.38 -1.07 15.87
C GLY A 154 -9.29 -0.41 14.50
N ASP A 155 -8.94 0.89 14.44
CA ASP A 155 -8.74 1.63 13.19
C ASP A 155 -7.27 1.59 12.70
N ASN A 156 -6.42 0.78 13.33
CA ASN A 156 -4.97 0.75 13.14
C ASN A 156 -4.28 2.10 13.44
N LYS A 157 -4.86 2.92 14.31
CA LYS A 157 -4.22 4.17 14.76
C LYS A 157 -3.29 3.87 15.92
N PRO A 158 -2.10 4.51 15.95
CA PRO A 158 -1.19 4.40 17.08
C PRO A 158 -1.82 4.98 18.35
N VAL A 159 -1.93 4.14 19.37
CA VAL A 159 -2.41 4.47 20.72
C VAL A 159 -1.40 3.97 21.76
N ILE A 160 -1.62 4.38 23.00
CA ILE A 160 -0.83 4.00 24.16
C ILE A 160 -1.71 3.19 25.11
N ARG A 161 -1.19 2.08 25.61
CA ARG A 161 -1.75 1.31 26.72
C ARG A 161 -1.04 1.73 28.01
N ASP A 162 -1.79 2.18 29.01
CA ASP A 162 -1.25 2.45 30.35
C ASP A 162 -1.16 1.15 31.18
N GLU A 163 -0.66 1.28 32.42
CA GLU A 163 -0.46 0.16 33.34
C GLU A 163 -1.76 -0.54 33.76
N ASP A 164 -2.88 0.17 33.67
CA ASP A 164 -4.23 -0.37 33.92
C ASP A 164 -4.81 -1.07 32.68
N GLY A 165 -4.05 -1.15 31.58
CA GLY A 165 -4.49 -1.73 30.31
C GLY A 165 -5.35 -0.80 29.45
N LYS A 166 -5.57 0.44 29.88
CA LYS A 166 -6.45 1.38 29.19
C LYS A 166 -5.77 2.04 28.00
N LEU A 167 -6.46 2.04 26.85
CA LEU A 167 -5.99 2.70 25.64
C LEU A 167 -6.21 4.22 25.70
N ARG A 168 -5.17 4.98 25.33
CA ARG A 168 -5.14 6.44 25.26
C ARG A 168 -4.59 6.87 23.92
N LYS A 169 -5.12 7.97 23.38
CA LYS A 169 -4.67 8.52 22.09
C LYS A 169 -3.26 9.09 22.14
N ASP A 170 -2.78 9.48 23.32
CA ASP A 170 -1.48 10.11 23.53
C ASP A 170 -0.92 9.78 24.91
N LEU A 171 0.41 9.92 25.04
CA LEU A 171 1.08 9.90 26.35
C LEU A 171 0.56 11.06 27.22
N PRO A 172 0.39 10.84 28.53
CA PRO A 172 0.06 11.93 29.45
C PRO A 172 1.20 12.93 29.55
N LYS A 173 0.90 14.15 30.02
CA LYS A 173 1.94 15.10 30.40
C LYS A 173 2.78 14.52 31.55
N PRO A 174 4.09 14.77 31.59
CA PRO A 174 4.92 14.45 32.75
C PRO A 174 4.32 15.06 34.02
N ALA A 175 4.21 14.27 35.08
CA ALA A 175 3.76 14.71 36.40
C ALA A 175 4.95 14.93 37.33
N ALA A 176 4.77 15.66 38.43
CA ALA A 176 5.84 15.99 39.38
C ALA A 176 6.56 14.78 40.03
N LYS A 177 5.97 13.58 39.93
CA LYS A 177 6.56 12.33 40.42
C LYS A 177 7.34 11.55 39.35
N ASP A 178 7.18 11.92 38.09
CA ASP A 178 7.86 11.26 36.97
C ASP A 178 9.30 11.79 36.87
N ASP A 179 10.16 11.02 36.20
CA ASP A 179 11.49 11.47 35.80
C ASP A 179 11.36 12.43 34.61
N ASP A 180 11.68 13.70 34.83
CA ASP A 180 11.50 14.77 33.84
C ASP A 180 12.28 14.50 32.54
N GLU A 181 13.50 13.97 32.62
CA GLU A 181 14.32 13.73 31.43
C GLU A 181 13.74 12.57 30.62
N LYS A 182 13.47 11.44 31.27
CA LYS A 182 12.89 10.26 30.62
C LYS A 182 11.52 10.55 30.01
N ALA A 183 10.66 11.24 30.75
CA ALA A 183 9.31 11.55 30.31
C ALA A 183 9.31 12.48 29.08
N ASN A 184 10.16 13.51 29.05
CA ASN A 184 10.29 14.39 27.89
C ASN A 184 10.84 13.64 26.67
N GLN A 185 11.88 12.82 26.85
CA GLN A 185 12.40 11.97 25.77
C GLN A 185 11.34 11.00 25.24
N ALA A 186 10.55 10.40 26.12
CA ALA A 186 9.47 9.48 25.76
C ALA A 186 8.37 10.19 24.95
N VAL A 187 7.97 11.40 25.35
CA VAL A 187 6.99 12.22 24.63
C VAL A 187 7.47 12.56 23.22
N ASP A 188 8.74 12.92 23.05
CA ASP A 188 9.27 13.26 21.73
C ASP A 188 9.46 12.04 20.84
N LYS A 189 9.94 10.91 21.40
CA LYS A 189 9.98 9.61 20.70
C LYS A 189 8.58 9.19 20.25
N TRP A 190 7.56 9.35 21.10
CA TRP A 190 6.17 9.04 20.77
C TRP A 190 5.64 9.88 19.61
N LYS A 191 5.87 11.20 19.61
CA LYS A 191 5.41 12.08 18.52
C LYS A 191 5.98 11.63 17.16
N ARG A 192 7.28 11.33 17.11
CA ARG A 192 7.96 10.84 15.90
C ARG A 192 7.38 9.50 15.45
N LEU A 193 7.30 8.54 16.38
CA LEU A 193 6.73 7.21 16.14
C LEU A 193 5.30 7.27 15.59
N LYS A 194 4.45 8.06 16.26
CA LYS A 194 3.03 8.21 15.93
C LYS A 194 2.83 8.71 14.50
N LYS A 195 3.69 9.62 14.03
CA LYS A 195 3.66 10.11 12.65
C LYS A 195 4.10 9.01 11.67
N GLN A 196 5.23 8.38 11.93
CA GLN A 196 5.78 7.33 11.08
C GLN A 196 4.81 6.16 10.91
N ILE A 197 4.26 5.63 12.01
CA ILE A 197 3.33 4.50 11.98
C ILE A 197 2.06 4.83 11.18
N ARG A 198 1.49 6.02 11.29
CA ARG A 198 0.30 6.40 10.50
C ARG A 198 0.54 6.32 9.01
N ASP A 199 1.69 6.79 8.56
CA ASP A 199 2.05 6.75 7.14
C ASP A 199 2.32 5.31 6.68
N VAL A 200 3.01 4.51 7.50
CA VAL A 200 3.28 3.11 7.19
C VAL A 200 1.99 2.28 7.16
N VAL A 201 1.12 2.42 8.17
CA VAL A 201 -0.19 1.74 8.24
C VAL A 201 -1.00 2.00 6.98
N LYS A 202 -1.09 3.26 6.56
CA LYS A 202 -1.84 3.62 5.34
C LYS A 202 -1.31 2.89 4.10
N VAL A 203 0.01 2.78 3.96
CA VAL A 203 0.64 2.09 2.83
C VAL A 203 0.42 0.57 2.93
N GLN A 204 0.68 -0.02 4.09
CA GLN A 204 0.64 -1.48 4.26
C GLN A 204 -0.78 -2.05 4.24
N THR A 205 -1.78 -1.33 4.78
CA THR A 205 -3.19 -1.72 4.64
C THR A 205 -3.59 -1.84 3.17
N ALA A 206 -3.26 -0.83 2.35
CA ALA A 206 -3.56 -0.85 0.92
C ALA A 206 -2.80 -1.97 0.19
N ARG A 207 -1.54 -2.23 0.56
CA ARG A 207 -0.73 -3.30 -0.05
C ARG A 207 -1.25 -4.69 0.27
N LEU A 208 -1.63 -4.95 1.53
CA LEU A 208 -2.20 -6.22 1.95
C LEU A 208 -3.58 -6.45 1.29
N GLU A 209 -4.41 -5.42 1.17
CA GLU A 209 -5.67 -5.54 0.43
C GLU A 209 -5.42 -5.86 -1.06
N GLN A 210 -4.45 -5.20 -1.70
CA GLN A 210 -4.06 -5.54 -3.07
C GLN A 210 -3.50 -6.96 -3.18
N ALA A 211 -2.76 -7.45 -2.18
CA ALA A 211 -2.27 -8.82 -2.15
C ALA A 211 -3.40 -9.85 -2.06
N LEU A 212 -4.48 -9.54 -1.33
CA LEU A 212 -5.71 -10.33 -1.32
C LEU A 212 -6.35 -10.36 -2.72
N ILE A 213 -6.57 -9.18 -3.32
CA ILE A 213 -7.22 -8.99 -4.62
C ILE A 213 -6.47 -9.67 -5.77
N THR A 214 -5.14 -9.56 -5.76
CA THR A 214 -4.28 -10.09 -6.82
C THR A 214 -3.83 -11.53 -6.55
N GLY A 215 -4.24 -12.13 -5.43
CA GLY A 215 -3.85 -13.49 -5.09
C GLY A 215 -2.33 -13.66 -4.88
N ARG A 216 -1.65 -12.62 -4.40
CA ARG A 216 -0.21 -12.70 -4.10
C ARG A 216 0.07 -13.78 -3.05
N ARG A 217 1.21 -14.45 -3.20
CA ARG A 217 1.70 -15.51 -2.32
C ARG A 217 3.13 -15.25 -1.89
N TRP A 218 3.47 -15.70 -0.69
CA TRP A 218 4.80 -15.65 -0.10
C TRP A 218 5.32 -17.06 0.12
N SER A 219 6.64 -17.24 -0.02
CA SER A 219 7.30 -18.40 0.55
C SER A 219 7.18 -18.36 2.08
N ILE A 220 7.20 -19.52 2.73
CA ILE A 220 7.14 -19.60 4.20
C ILE A 220 8.21 -18.75 4.88
N PRO A 221 9.51 -18.79 4.48
CA PRO A 221 10.54 -17.96 5.12
C PRO A 221 10.29 -16.46 4.98
N ASN A 222 9.76 -16.02 3.84
CA ASN A 222 9.42 -14.61 3.61
C ASN A 222 8.19 -14.20 4.44
N PHE A 223 7.16 -15.04 4.52
CA PHE A 223 6.00 -14.78 5.38
C PHE A 223 6.42 -14.66 6.85
N GLU A 224 7.23 -15.60 7.35
CA GLU A 224 7.75 -15.58 8.72
C GLU A 224 8.56 -14.30 8.99
N THR A 225 9.56 -14.02 8.15
CA THR A 225 10.53 -12.95 8.42
C THR A 225 9.97 -11.56 8.15
N LEU A 226 9.24 -11.38 7.05
CA LEU A 226 8.81 -10.06 6.56
C LEU A 226 7.43 -9.66 7.07
N LEU A 227 6.63 -10.62 7.55
CA LEU A 227 5.25 -10.39 7.98
C LEU A 227 5.02 -10.82 9.43
N ALA A 228 5.03 -12.12 9.72
CA ALA A 228 4.59 -12.65 11.02
C ALA A 228 5.50 -12.23 12.20
N ARG A 229 6.82 -12.22 11.99
CA ARG A 229 7.83 -11.84 12.99
C ARG A 229 8.37 -10.43 12.83
N HIS A 230 7.92 -9.71 11.81
CA HIS A 230 8.35 -8.34 11.61
C HIS A 230 7.72 -7.43 12.69
N PRO A 231 8.51 -6.57 13.37
CA PRO A 231 8.05 -5.72 14.48
C PRO A 231 6.74 -4.98 14.21
N LEU A 232 6.63 -4.29 13.07
CA LEU A 232 5.39 -3.63 12.71
C LEU A 232 4.32 -4.54 12.09
N MET A 233 4.67 -5.33 11.06
CA MET A 233 3.71 -6.10 10.27
C MET A 233 2.95 -7.17 11.07
N THR A 234 3.53 -7.69 12.15
CA THR A 234 2.85 -8.64 13.05
C THR A 234 1.50 -8.12 13.56
N ASN A 235 1.38 -6.79 13.73
CA ASN A 235 0.13 -6.15 14.14
C ASN A 235 -0.99 -6.25 13.09
N PHE A 236 -0.64 -6.36 11.80
CA PHE A 236 -1.61 -6.56 10.71
C PHE A 236 -1.90 -8.04 10.51
N VAL A 237 -0.84 -8.86 10.54
CA VAL A 237 -0.89 -10.29 10.25
C VAL A 237 -1.83 -11.02 11.21
N ARG A 238 -1.78 -10.68 12.51
CA ARG A 238 -2.68 -11.24 13.55
C ARG A 238 -4.16 -10.90 13.35
N ARG A 239 -4.46 -9.87 12.54
CA ARG A 239 -5.81 -9.37 12.29
C ARG A 239 -6.39 -9.83 10.96
N LEU A 240 -5.71 -10.75 10.28
CA LEU A 240 -6.07 -11.22 8.94
C LEU A 240 -6.12 -12.75 8.93
N LEU A 241 -7.01 -13.29 8.09
CA LEU A 241 -7.09 -14.72 7.84
C LEU A 241 -6.10 -15.12 6.74
N TRP A 242 -5.27 -16.12 7.04
CA TRP A 242 -4.23 -16.64 6.14
C TRP A 242 -4.56 -18.05 5.67
N GLY A 243 -3.98 -18.41 4.53
CA GLY A 243 -4.16 -19.71 3.90
C GLY A 243 -2.82 -20.27 3.47
N GLY A 244 -2.65 -21.57 3.69
CA GLY A 244 -1.59 -22.37 3.11
C GLY A 244 -2.01 -22.92 1.76
N PHE A 245 -1.17 -22.77 0.73
CA PHE A 245 -1.44 -23.17 -0.63
C PHE A 245 -0.38 -24.16 -1.14
N ASN A 246 -0.79 -25.07 -2.01
CA ASN A 246 0.14 -25.98 -2.67
C ASN A 246 0.80 -25.34 -3.92
N GLU A 247 1.73 -26.06 -4.57
CA GLU A 247 2.40 -25.63 -5.80
C GLU A 247 1.44 -25.26 -6.94
N LYS A 248 0.22 -25.83 -6.94
CA LYS A 248 -0.83 -25.54 -7.94
C LYS A 248 -1.72 -24.36 -7.56
N GLY A 249 -1.41 -23.65 -6.47
CA GLY A 249 -2.20 -22.53 -5.97
C GLY A 249 -3.52 -22.92 -5.32
N LYS A 250 -3.74 -24.21 -5.02
CA LYS A 250 -4.95 -24.67 -4.32
C LYS A 250 -4.81 -24.45 -2.82
N LEU A 251 -5.82 -23.87 -2.19
CA LEU A 251 -5.92 -23.75 -0.74
C LEU A 251 -5.93 -25.14 -0.08
N ILE A 252 -5.01 -25.36 0.86
CA ILE A 252 -4.88 -26.59 1.67
C ILE A 252 -5.60 -26.41 3.01
N GLN A 253 -5.27 -25.34 3.73
CA GLN A 253 -5.78 -25.06 5.07
C GLN A 253 -5.77 -23.56 5.32
N THR A 254 -6.67 -23.10 6.19
CA THR A 254 -6.70 -21.72 6.70
C THR A 254 -6.24 -21.65 8.14
N PHE A 255 -5.64 -20.52 8.51
CA PHE A 255 -5.12 -20.29 9.85
C PHE A 255 -5.09 -18.79 10.19
N ARG A 256 -5.12 -18.47 11.49
CA ARG A 256 -4.80 -17.15 12.03
C ARG A 256 -3.44 -17.17 12.72
N VAL A 257 -2.85 -15.99 12.89
CA VAL A 257 -1.66 -15.81 13.74
C VAL A 257 -2.12 -15.31 15.12
N THR A 258 -1.71 -15.99 16.19
CA THR A 258 -2.10 -15.65 17.57
C THR A 258 -1.31 -14.47 18.14
N GLU A 259 -1.63 -14.01 19.35
CA GLU A 259 -0.87 -12.95 20.02
C GLU A 259 0.59 -13.35 20.27
N GLU A 260 0.82 -14.63 20.58
CA GLU A 260 2.11 -15.28 20.80
C GLU A 260 2.90 -15.46 19.50
N ARG A 261 2.28 -15.21 18.34
CA ARG A 261 2.79 -15.42 16.98
C ARG A 261 2.91 -16.91 16.60
N ASP A 262 2.06 -17.74 17.18
CA ASP A 262 1.82 -19.11 16.76
C ASP A 262 0.66 -19.17 15.76
N TYR A 263 0.37 -20.36 15.22
CA TYR A 263 -0.64 -20.56 14.19
C TYR A 263 -1.79 -21.40 14.72
N SER A 264 -3.01 -20.89 14.54
CA SER A 264 -4.23 -21.57 14.97
C SER A 264 -5.17 -21.78 13.79
N ASP A 265 -5.74 -22.98 13.66
CA ASP A 265 -6.65 -23.36 12.59
C ASP A 265 -8.11 -22.96 12.87
N ILE A 266 -9.03 -23.41 12.00
CA ILE A 266 -10.47 -23.11 12.10
C ILE A 266 -11.15 -23.72 13.35
N ASN A 267 -10.51 -24.67 14.03
CA ASN A 267 -10.99 -25.27 15.28
C ASN A 267 -10.32 -24.65 16.50
N ASP A 268 -9.59 -23.55 16.30
CA ASP A 268 -8.72 -22.91 17.28
C ASP A 268 -7.63 -23.86 17.84
N ALA A 269 -7.19 -24.82 17.01
CA ALA A 269 -6.14 -25.76 17.35
C ALA A 269 -4.80 -25.35 16.74
N GLU A 270 -3.70 -25.64 17.45
CA GLU A 270 -2.35 -25.38 16.96
C GLU A 270 -2.10 -26.08 15.61
N THR A 271 -1.53 -25.35 14.66
CA THR A 271 -1.19 -25.87 13.33
C THR A 271 0.23 -25.46 12.90
N SER A 272 0.75 -26.09 11.86
CA SER A 272 2.10 -25.86 11.35
C SER A 272 2.09 -25.48 9.87
N LEU A 273 2.98 -24.57 9.49
CA LEU A 273 3.16 -24.14 8.11
C LEU A 273 3.87 -25.16 7.21
N LYS A 274 4.45 -26.23 7.79
CA LYS A 274 5.36 -27.17 7.10
C LYS A 274 4.74 -27.89 5.89
N ASN A 275 3.42 -27.98 5.83
CA ASN A 275 2.70 -28.69 4.77
C ASN A 275 2.30 -27.77 3.60
N PHE A 276 2.71 -26.50 3.62
CA PHE A 276 2.36 -25.52 2.60
C PHE A 276 3.56 -25.23 1.70
N ASP A 277 3.32 -24.98 0.42
CA ASP A 277 4.36 -24.50 -0.48
C ASP A 277 4.45 -22.98 -0.41
N THR A 278 3.31 -22.32 -0.29
CA THR A 278 3.20 -20.86 -0.15
C THR A 278 2.09 -20.45 0.80
N ILE A 279 2.15 -19.20 1.28
CA ILE A 279 1.17 -18.58 2.17
C ILE A 279 0.56 -17.37 1.48
N GLY A 280 -0.74 -17.13 1.69
CA GLY A 280 -1.43 -15.97 1.15
C GLY A 280 -2.65 -15.59 1.96
N LEU A 281 -3.21 -14.42 1.64
CA LEU A 281 -4.47 -13.97 2.23
C LEU A 281 -5.65 -14.76 1.66
N VAL A 282 -6.60 -15.08 2.54
CA VAL A 282 -7.81 -15.81 2.18
C VAL A 282 -8.89 -14.84 1.73
N HIS A 283 -9.36 -15.02 0.49
CA HIS A 283 -10.56 -14.39 -0.04
C HIS A 283 -11.81 -15.21 0.32
N PRO A 284 -12.99 -14.61 0.54
CA PRO A 284 -14.20 -15.37 0.88
C PRO A 284 -14.56 -16.45 -0.15
N LEU A 285 -14.25 -16.24 -1.43
CA LEU A 285 -14.44 -17.27 -2.48
C LEU A 285 -13.58 -18.53 -2.31
N HIS A 286 -12.55 -18.51 -1.46
CA HIS A 286 -11.81 -19.73 -1.13
C HIS A 286 -12.51 -20.58 -0.07
N LEU A 287 -13.48 -20.03 0.65
CA LEU A 287 -14.13 -20.66 1.79
C LEU A 287 -15.52 -21.14 1.40
N LYS A 288 -15.94 -22.24 2.02
CA LYS A 288 -17.37 -22.60 2.06
C LYS A 288 -18.11 -21.68 3.01
N GLU A 289 -19.43 -21.61 2.88
CA GLU A 289 -20.28 -20.77 3.73
C GLU A 289 -20.13 -21.11 5.22
N GLU A 290 -20.03 -22.40 5.56
CA GLU A 290 -19.85 -22.85 6.94
C GLU A 290 -18.47 -22.46 7.50
N GLU A 291 -17.43 -22.52 6.66
CA GLU A 291 -16.07 -22.11 7.06
C GLU A 291 -15.98 -20.59 7.25
N LEU A 292 -16.64 -19.83 6.37
CA LEU A 292 -16.71 -18.38 6.44
C LEU A 292 -17.42 -17.93 7.73
N ALA A 293 -18.56 -18.55 8.05
CA ALA A 293 -19.31 -18.27 9.28
C ALA A 293 -18.45 -18.56 10.52
N LYS A 294 -17.80 -19.72 10.57
CA LYS A 294 -16.98 -20.13 11.72
C LYS A 294 -15.76 -19.24 11.93
N TRP A 295 -15.08 -18.83 10.86
CA TRP A 295 -14.01 -17.83 10.96
C TRP A 295 -14.53 -16.47 11.40
N GLY A 296 -15.73 -16.08 10.96
CA GLY A 296 -16.39 -14.86 11.41
C GLY A 296 -16.67 -14.86 12.91
N GLU A 297 -17.17 -15.98 13.45
CA GLU A 297 -17.38 -16.17 14.89
C GLU A 297 -16.05 -16.10 15.66
N LEU A 298 -15.02 -16.83 15.23
CA LEU A 298 -13.70 -16.77 15.86
C LEU A 298 -13.11 -15.34 15.87
N PHE A 299 -13.23 -14.60 14.77
CA PHE A 299 -12.75 -13.23 14.71
C PHE A 299 -13.55 -12.32 15.66
N ALA A 300 -14.85 -12.55 15.84
CA ALA A 300 -15.66 -11.80 16.78
C ALA A 300 -15.30 -12.14 18.24
N ASP A 301 -15.13 -13.42 18.58
CA ASP A 301 -14.80 -13.89 19.92
C ASP A 301 -13.47 -13.34 20.44
N TYR A 302 -12.48 -13.19 19.54
CA TYR A 302 -11.17 -12.59 19.83
C TYR A 302 -11.13 -11.07 19.60
N GLU A 303 -12.27 -10.43 19.33
CA GLU A 303 -12.39 -8.99 19.03
C GLU A 303 -11.44 -8.52 17.89
N ILE A 304 -11.18 -9.41 16.93
CA ILE A 304 -10.29 -9.16 15.80
C ILE A 304 -11.04 -8.35 14.75
N ILE A 305 -10.60 -7.10 14.57
CA ILE A 305 -11.09 -6.22 13.51
C ILE A 305 -10.08 -6.26 12.35
N PRO A 306 -10.40 -6.74 11.15
CA PRO A 306 -9.46 -6.69 10.03
C PRO A 306 -9.14 -5.25 9.59
N PRO A 307 -7.93 -4.97 9.05
CA PRO A 307 -7.56 -3.64 8.54
C PRO A 307 -8.31 -3.21 7.27
N PHE A 308 -8.99 -4.13 6.60
CA PHE A 308 -9.88 -3.92 5.45
C PHE A 308 -10.93 -5.05 5.42
N PRO A 309 -12.07 -4.89 4.72
CA PRO A 309 -13.06 -5.96 4.61
C PRO A 309 -12.45 -7.22 3.98
N GLN A 310 -12.27 -8.26 4.79
CA GLN A 310 -11.77 -9.56 4.36
C GLN A 310 -12.90 -10.60 4.33
N LEU A 311 -13.35 -11.09 5.49
CA LEU A 311 -14.42 -12.11 5.54
C LEU A 311 -15.78 -11.56 5.11
N GLY A 312 -16.10 -10.32 5.48
CA GLY A 312 -17.30 -9.61 5.05
C GLY A 312 -17.19 -8.96 3.66
N ARG A 313 -16.16 -9.30 2.86
CA ARG A 313 -15.98 -8.73 1.53
C ARG A 313 -17.07 -9.23 0.58
N PRO A 314 -17.77 -8.34 -0.17
CA PRO A 314 -18.74 -8.77 -1.17
C PRO A 314 -18.10 -9.66 -2.24
N VAL A 315 -18.81 -10.70 -2.65
CA VAL A 315 -18.37 -11.61 -3.71
C VAL A 315 -19.35 -11.61 -4.87
N TYR A 316 -18.81 -11.60 -6.08
CA TYR A 316 -19.58 -11.57 -7.31
C TYR A 316 -19.16 -12.71 -8.23
N GLN A 317 -20.14 -13.36 -8.85
CA GLN A 317 -19.91 -14.51 -9.71
C GLN A 317 -20.45 -14.28 -11.11
N LEU A 318 -19.82 -14.93 -12.07
CA LEU A 318 -20.31 -15.03 -13.45
C LEU A 318 -21.43 -16.04 -13.53
N SER A 319 -22.47 -15.70 -14.29
CA SER A 319 -23.43 -16.69 -14.77
C SER A 319 -22.77 -17.68 -15.73
N SER A 320 -23.41 -18.84 -15.92
CA SER A 320 -22.93 -19.88 -16.85
C SER A 320 -22.82 -19.39 -18.30
N ALA A 321 -23.62 -18.39 -18.69
CA ALA A 321 -23.54 -17.76 -20.01
C ALA A 321 -22.29 -16.87 -20.13
N GLU A 322 -22.05 -16.03 -19.13
CA GLU A 322 -20.93 -15.06 -19.16
C GLU A 322 -19.56 -15.72 -19.11
N LYS A 323 -19.44 -16.89 -18.47
CA LYS A 323 -18.18 -17.66 -18.47
C LYS A 323 -17.64 -17.94 -19.88
N LYS A 324 -18.50 -17.95 -20.91
CA LYS A 324 -18.13 -18.20 -22.31
C LYS A 324 -17.72 -16.93 -23.07
N LEU A 325 -17.99 -15.75 -22.52
CA LEU A 325 -17.73 -14.45 -23.15
C LEU A 325 -16.28 -14.02 -22.97
N LEU A 326 -15.86 -13.05 -23.78
CA LEU A 326 -14.55 -12.38 -23.69
C LEU A 326 -14.63 -11.04 -22.94
N SER A 327 -15.83 -10.48 -22.78
CA SER A 327 -16.08 -9.20 -22.13
C SER A 327 -17.33 -9.26 -21.24
N PHE A 328 -17.40 -8.36 -20.26
CA PHE A 328 -18.52 -8.20 -19.36
C PHE A 328 -19.67 -7.41 -20.04
N SER A 329 -20.49 -8.09 -20.84
CA SER A 329 -21.58 -7.47 -21.61
C SER A 329 -22.65 -6.78 -20.76
N ARG A 330 -22.77 -7.13 -19.47
CA ARG A 330 -23.80 -6.56 -18.58
C ARG A 330 -23.64 -5.05 -18.32
N PHE A 331 -22.46 -4.50 -18.55
CA PHE A 331 -22.13 -3.08 -18.30
C PHE A 331 -21.94 -2.27 -19.60
N GLU A 332 -22.17 -2.88 -20.76
CA GLU A 332 -22.07 -2.20 -22.05
C GLU A 332 -23.19 -1.17 -22.20
N GLY A 333 -22.87 0.01 -22.72
CA GLY A 333 -23.81 1.12 -22.87
C GLY A 333 -24.03 1.94 -21.59
N LEU A 334 -23.36 1.58 -20.50
CA LEU A 334 -23.52 2.26 -19.22
C LEU A 334 -22.91 3.68 -19.27
N ARG A 335 -23.73 4.70 -19.03
CA ARG A 335 -23.31 6.11 -19.11
C ARG A 335 -22.95 6.65 -17.73
N ILE A 336 -21.76 7.23 -17.57
CA ILE A 336 -21.26 7.79 -16.29
C ILE A 336 -20.61 9.15 -16.53
N PRO A 337 -20.83 10.14 -15.64
CA PRO A 337 -20.09 11.40 -15.67
C PRO A 337 -18.58 11.18 -15.59
N ALA A 338 -17.80 11.78 -16.50
CA ALA A 338 -16.36 11.54 -16.65
C ALA A 338 -15.55 11.67 -15.34
N LEU A 339 -15.85 12.68 -14.52
CA LEU A 339 -15.20 12.89 -13.22
C LEU A 339 -15.49 11.77 -12.22
N THR A 340 -16.71 11.23 -12.24
CA THR A 340 -17.13 10.13 -11.37
C THR A 340 -16.43 8.84 -11.77
N LEU A 341 -16.41 8.53 -13.08
CA LEU A 341 -15.67 7.38 -13.64
C LEU A 341 -14.20 7.43 -13.21
N LEU A 342 -13.54 8.57 -13.41
CA LEU A 342 -12.15 8.77 -13.01
C LEU A 342 -11.94 8.64 -11.51
N GLY A 343 -12.83 9.19 -10.70
CA GLY A 343 -12.75 9.12 -9.25
C GLY A 343 -12.77 7.67 -8.75
N ILE A 344 -13.71 6.87 -9.25
CA ILE A 344 -13.88 5.47 -8.87
C ILE A 344 -12.68 4.63 -9.35
N LEU A 345 -12.35 4.71 -10.64
CA LEU A 345 -11.26 3.92 -11.23
C LEU A 345 -9.90 4.22 -10.57
N ASN A 346 -9.55 5.50 -10.38
CA ASN A 346 -8.30 5.88 -9.72
C ASN A 346 -8.27 5.44 -8.24
N ARG A 347 -9.42 5.50 -7.55
CA ARG A 347 -9.50 5.03 -6.16
C ARG A 347 -9.24 3.52 -6.09
N ASN A 348 -9.80 2.76 -7.02
CA ASN A 348 -9.76 1.28 -7.04
C ASN A 348 -8.50 0.72 -7.74
N GLY A 349 -7.53 1.58 -8.05
CA GLY A 349 -6.19 1.19 -8.51
C GLY A 349 -6.06 0.99 -10.02
N TRP A 350 -7.06 1.39 -10.80
CA TRP A 350 -6.97 1.41 -12.25
C TRP A 350 -6.07 2.55 -12.72
N THR A 351 -5.37 2.31 -13.83
CA THR A 351 -4.48 3.29 -14.46
C THR A 351 -5.04 3.67 -15.81
N ARG A 352 -5.15 4.98 -16.06
CA ARG A 352 -5.51 5.49 -17.39
C ARG A 352 -4.53 5.00 -18.47
N GLY A 353 -5.05 4.72 -19.65
CA GLY A 353 -4.31 4.44 -20.86
C GLY A 353 -3.49 5.63 -21.36
N ILE A 354 -2.94 5.48 -22.55
CA ILE A 354 -2.22 6.56 -23.22
C ILE A 354 -3.20 7.47 -23.97
N PRO A 355 -2.90 8.78 -24.06
CA PRO A 355 -3.65 9.66 -24.93
C PRO A 355 -3.46 9.25 -26.40
N GLN A 356 -4.56 9.33 -27.15
CA GLN A 356 -4.62 9.11 -28.59
C GLN A 356 -4.68 10.44 -29.33
N ASP A 357 -5.12 10.40 -30.58
CA ASP A 357 -5.44 11.58 -31.37
C ASP A 357 -6.39 12.52 -30.60
N ASN A 358 -6.19 13.83 -30.77
CA ASN A 358 -6.87 14.90 -30.01
C ASN A 358 -6.56 14.93 -28.49
N GLY A 359 -5.60 14.14 -27.99
CA GLY A 359 -5.13 14.23 -26.60
C GLY A 359 -6.14 13.73 -25.58
N VAL A 360 -7.03 12.84 -25.98
CA VAL A 360 -7.99 12.13 -25.12
C VAL A 360 -7.53 10.69 -24.88
N PHE A 361 -7.89 10.11 -23.75
CA PHE A 361 -7.70 8.67 -23.50
C PHE A 361 -9.05 8.00 -23.25
N GLN A 362 -9.21 6.79 -23.78
CA GLN A 362 -10.47 6.02 -23.78
C GLN A 362 -10.36 4.70 -23.01
N GLU A 363 -9.23 4.48 -22.34
CA GLU A 363 -8.91 3.22 -21.67
C GLU A 363 -8.50 3.46 -20.22
N HIS A 364 -8.92 2.55 -19.34
CA HIS A 364 -8.25 2.29 -18.07
C HIS A 364 -7.91 0.81 -17.96
N TYR A 365 -6.77 0.50 -17.35
CA TYR A 365 -6.31 -0.87 -17.16
C TYR A 365 -5.82 -1.13 -15.74
N LYS A 366 -5.82 -2.40 -15.35
CA LYS A 366 -5.34 -2.87 -14.04
C LYS A 366 -4.59 -4.19 -14.23
N HIS A 367 -3.35 -4.25 -13.74
CA HIS A 367 -2.51 -5.44 -13.86
C HIS A 367 -2.71 -6.40 -12.70
N PHE A 368 -2.73 -7.69 -13.02
CA PHE A 368 -2.72 -8.81 -12.10
C PHE A 368 -1.44 -9.62 -12.38
N TYR A 369 -0.31 -9.16 -11.84
CA TYR A 369 1.03 -9.65 -12.17
C TYR A 369 1.22 -11.15 -11.92
N SER A 370 0.67 -11.65 -10.80
CA SER A 370 0.68 -13.07 -10.41
C SER A 370 -0.05 -13.98 -11.42
N ALA A 371 -1.08 -13.45 -12.07
CA ALA A 371 -1.91 -14.18 -13.03
C ALA A 371 -1.48 -13.96 -14.49
N ASP A 372 -0.41 -13.18 -14.74
CA ASP A 372 0.00 -12.72 -16.07
C ASP A 372 -1.20 -12.19 -16.88
N LEU A 373 -1.98 -11.29 -16.26
CA LEU A 373 -3.25 -10.81 -16.79
C LEU A 373 -3.41 -9.30 -16.62
N THR A 374 -4.14 -8.66 -17.53
CA THR A 374 -4.55 -7.26 -17.42
C THR A 374 -6.04 -7.13 -17.65
N ALA A 375 -6.77 -6.53 -16.71
CA ALA A 375 -8.13 -6.08 -16.98
C ALA A 375 -8.09 -4.73 -17.69
N SER A 376 -8.93 -4.52 -18.69
CA SER A 376 -9.08 -3.25 -19.40
C SER A 376 -10.55 -2.86 -19.47
N ILE A 377 -10.83 -1.58 -19.25
CA ILE A 377 -12.13 -0.93 -19.43
C ILE A 377 -11.96 0.11 -20.53
N HIS A 378 -12.80 0.02 -21.55
CA HIS A 378 -12.87 0.97 -22.66
C HIS A 378 -14.21 1.70 -22.64
N TYR A 379 -14.19 2.98 -23.01
CA TYR A 379 -15.37 3.85 -23.04
C TYR A 379 -15.34 4.83 -24.21
N GLU A 380 -16.52 5.20 -24.68
CA GLU A 380 -16.73 6.13 -25.80
C GLU A 380 -16.35 7.56 -25.44
N TYR A 381 -16.09 8.38 -26.47
CA TYR A 381 -15.65 9.79 -26.43
C TYR A 381 -14.24 9.99 -25.89
N GLY A 382 -13.93 9.41 -24.74
CA GLY A 382 -12.65 9.59 -24.07
C GLY A 382 -12.61 10.84 -23.23
N ILE A 383 -11.53 10.97 -22.47
CA ILE A 383 -11.33 12.07 -21.52
C ILE A 383 -10.03 12.79 -21.83
N GLY A 384 -10.09 14.12 -21.93
CA GLY A 384 -8.91 14.96 -22.13
C GLY A 384 -7.90 14.88 -20.98
N ILE A 385 -6.60 14.92 -21.30
CA ILE A 385 -5.53 14.85 -20.27
C ILE A 385 -5.60 16.03 -19.29
N ASN A 386 -6.04 17.20 -19.77
CA ASN A 386 -5.92 18.49 -19.08
C ASN A 386 -7.26 19.12 -18.68
N PHE A 387 -8.38 18.66 -19.24
CA PHE A 387 -9.70 19.26 -19.04
C PHE A 387 -10.67 18.16 -18.60
N TYR A 388 -10.89 18.05 -17.30
CA TYR A 388 -11.77 17.00 -16.75
C TYR A 388 -13.21 17.48 -16.50
N SER A 389 -13.44 18.80 -16.49
CA SER A 389 -14.66 19.41 -15.94
C SER A 389 -15.77 19.68 -16.95
N GLU A 390 -15.49 19.59 -18.25
CA GLU A 390 -16.45 19.89 -19.34
C GLU A 390 -16.70 18.69 -20.27
N GLU A 391 -16.22 17.49 -19.89
CA GLU A 391 -16.32 16.30 -20.74
C GLU A 391 -17.72 15.67 -20.64
N GLU A 392 -18.23 15.21 -21.78
CA GLU A 392 -19.51 14.50 -21.89
C GLU A 392 -19.50 13.20 -21.05
N ASP A 393 -20.69 12.73 -20.69
CA ASP A 393 -20.84 11.42 -20.05
C ASP A 393 -20.15 10.34 -20.89
N GLN A 394 -19.40 9.48 -20.22
CA GLN A 394 -18.67 8.40 -20.87
C GLN A 394 -19.57 7.16 -20.93
N THR A 395 -19.67 6.55 -22.10
CA THR A 395 -20.39 5.30 -22.29
C THR A 395 -19.40 4.14 -22.22
N LEU A 396 -19.57 3.20 -21.28
CA LEU A 396 -18.74 2.00 -21.22
C LEU A 396 -19.00 1.12 -22.45
N GLU A 397 -17.97 0.84 -23.24
CA GLU A 397 -18.07 -0.06 -24.39
C GLU A 397 -17.82 -1.51 -23.99
N ASN A 398 -16.76 -1.74 -23.22
CA ASN A 398 -16.38 -3.10 -22.81
C ASN A 398 -15.48 -3.05 -21.58
N CYS A 399 -15.58 -4.12 -20.79
CA CYS A 399 -14.53 -4.52 -19.87
C CYS A 399 -14.12 -5.95 -20.22
N LEU A 400 -12.82 -6.21 -20.35
CA LEU A 400 -12.27 -7.50 -20.78
C LEU A 400 -10.96 -7.82 -20.07
N PHE A 401 -10.52 -9.07 -20.20
CA PHE A 401 -9.22 -9.52 -19.72
C PHE A 401 -8.28 -9.81 -20.89
N LEU A 402 -7.06 -9.30 -20.79
CA LEU A 402 -5.96 -9.48 -21.73
C LEU A 402 -4.92 -10.40 -21.11
N LYS A 403 -4.39 -11.33 -21.89
CA LYS A 403 -3.24 -12.13 -21.48
C LYS A 403 -1.98 -11.26 -21.48
N GLY A 404 -1.21 -11.34 -20.40
CA GLY A 404 0.03 -10.61 -20.22
C GLY A 404 -0.10 -9.30 -19.45
N ILE A 405 1.04 -8.72 -19.13
CA ILE A 405 1.17 -7.34 -18.62
C ILE A 405 1.15 -6.38 -19.82
N TYR A 406 -0.05 -6.01 -20.23
CA TYR A 406 -0.29 -5.19 -21.41
C TYR A 406 0.21 -3.75 -21.22
N LYS A 407 0.97 -3.23 -22.18
CA LYS A 407 1.29 -1.80 -22.22
C LYS A 407 0.25 -1.08 -23.06
N PRO A 408 -0.48 -0.09 -22.52
CA PRO A 408 -1.57 0.58 -23.22
C PRO A 408 -1.12 1.15 -24.57
N THR A 409 -1.78 0.72 -25.64
CA THR A 409 -1.66 1.28 -27.00
C THR A 409 -2.91 2.04 -27.41
N GLY A 410 -3.97 2.03 -26.59
CA GLY A 410 -5.30 2.56 -26.91
C GLY A 410 -6.21 1.57 -27.65
N TRP A 411 -5.69 0.40 -28.03
CA TRP A 411 -6.44 -0.60 -28.79
C TRP A 411 -6.35 -1.98 -28.13
N PRO A 412 -6.90 -2.15 -26.91
CA PRO A 412 -6.77 -3.39 -26.15
C PRO A 412 -7.32 -4.61 -26.89
N ARG A 413 -8.29 -4.43 -27.79
CA ARG A 413 -8.90 -5.52 -28.58
C ARG A 413 -7.92 -6.24 -29.50
N HIS A 414 -6.77 -5.64 -29.84
CA HIS A 414 -5.71 -6.28 -30.64
C HIS A 414 -4.77 -7.19 -29.85
N VAL A 415 -4.91 -7.22 -28.52
CA VAL A 415 -4.16 -8.13 -27.64
C VAL A 415 -4.99 -9.39 -27.41
N PRO A 416 -4.38 -10.58 -27.29
CA PRO A 416 -5.11 -11.82 -27.03
C PRO A 416 -5.99 -11.72 -25.78
N GLN A 417 -7.30 -11.83 -26.00
CA GLN A 417 -8.32 -11.76 -24.95
C GLN A 417 -8.50 -13.13 -24.28
N VAL A 418 -8.85 -13.11 -23.01
CA VAL A 418 -9.09 -14.29 -22.18
C VAL A 418 -10.58 -14.44 -21.91
N LYS A 419 -11.11 -15.67 -21.99
CA LYS A 419 -12.51 -15.92 -21.62
C LYS A 419 -12.71 -15.61 -20.15
N LEU A 420 -13.83 -14.99 -19.80
CA LEU A 420 -14.12 -14.62 -18.42
C LEU A 420 -14.08 -15.84 -17.49
N GLY A 421 -14.59 -17.00 -17.95
CA GLY A 421 -14.61 -18.23 -17.16
C GLY A 421 -13.27 -18.95 -17.00
N SER A 422 -12.20 -18.51 -17.69
CA SER A 422 -10.84 -19.04 -17.49
C SER A 422 -9.98 -18.16 -16.58
N VAL A 423 -10.50 -17.04 -16.11
CA VAL A 423 -9.83 -16.17 -15.15
C VAL A 423 -10.15 -16.64 -13.73
N ASP A 424 -9.20 -16.44 -12.81
CA ASP A 424 -9.39 -16.76 -11.40
C ASP A 424 -10.67 -16.09 -10.85
N PRO A 425 -11.56 -16.84 -10.16
CA PRO A 425 -12.81 -16.30 -9.62
C PRO A 425 -12.64 -15.08 -8.70
N VAL A 426 -11.52 -14.99 -7.96
CA VAL A 426 -11.18 -13.82 -7.15
C VAL A 426 -11.01 -12.60 -8.04
N ILE A 427 -10.13 -12.68 -9.04
CA ILE A 427 -9.87 -11.57 -9.98
C ILE A 427 -11.18 -11.12 -10.67
N VAL A 428 -12.01 -12.08 -11.10
CA VAL A 428 -13.31 -11.79 -11.70
C VAL A 428 -14.24 -11.06 -10.74
N SER A 429 -14.37 -11.54 -9.50
CA SER A 429 -15.21 -10.93 -8.47
C SER A 429 -14.76 -9.49 -8.17
N GLU A 430 -13.46 -9.25 -8.12
CA GLU A 430 -12.88 -7.94 -7.85
C GLU A 430 -13.15 -6.93 -8.98
N VAL A 431 -12.99 -7.36 -10.24
CA VAL A 431 -13.34 -6.53 -11.39
C VAL A 431 -14.84 -6.28 -11.45
N LEU A 432 -15.68 -7.28 -11.17
CA LEU A 432 -17.13 -7.10 -11.08
C LEU A 432 -17.52 -6.12 -9.97
N SER A 433 -16.86 -6.16 -8.82
CA SER A 433 -17.08 -5.21 -7.72
C SER A 433 -16.81 -3.78 -8.18
N ASP A 434 -15.70 -3.55 -8.89
CA ASP A 434 -15.34 -2.24 -9.44
C ASP A 434 -16.40 -1.77 -10.48
N LEU A 435 -16.87 -2.67 -11.35
CA LEU A 435 -17.88 -2.36 -12.37
C LEU A 435 -19.29 -2.10 -11.77
N MET A 436 -19.68 -2.81 -10.71
CA MET A 436 -20.95 -2.55 -10.02
C MET A 436 -20.95 -1.20 -9.30
N GLU A 437 -19.79 -0.76 -8.79
CA GLU A 437 -19.67 0.58 -8.22
C GLU A 437 -19.84 1.66 -9.30
N LEU A 438 -19.33 1.43 -10.51
CA LEU A 438 -19.60 2.27 -11.67
C LEU A 438 -21.09 2.28 -12.02
N GLU A 439 -21.72 1.11 -12.11
CA GLU A 439 -23.16 0.98 -12.40
C GLU A 439 -24.04 1.74 -11.41
N ALA A 440 -23.72 1.68 -10.11
CA ALA A 440 -24.44 2.41 -9.07
C ALA A 440 -24.35 3.96 -9.19
N LYS A 441 -23.49 4.48 -10.08
CA LYS A 441 -23.28 5.91 -10.34
C LYS A 441 -23.58 6.31 -11.79
N ALA A 442 -24.18 5.42 -12.57
CA ALA A 442 -24.62 5.70 -13.93
C ALA A 442 -25.77 6.72 -13.98
N VAL A 443 -25.94 7.38 -15.13
CA VAL A 443 -26.96 8.40 -15.41
C VAL A 443 -27.89 8.03 -16.55
#